data_AF-A0A1T4P1Z0-F1
#
_entry.id   AF-A0A1T4P1Z0-F1
#
_cell.length_a   1.000
_cell.length_b   1.000
_cell.length_c   1.000
_cell.angle_alpha   90.00
_cell.angle_beta   90.00
_cell.angle_gamma   90.00
#
_symmetry.space_group_name_H-M   'P 1'
#
loop_
_entity.id
_entity.type
_entity.pdbx_description
1 polymer ?
#
loop_
_entity_poly.entity_id
_entity_poly.type
_entity_poly.pdbx_seq_one_letter_code
_entity_poly.pdbx_strand_id
1 'polypeptide(L)' 'MELNMRLLKSLLSKRGDEIEAAVEGTGYLAKTVIGVGTFLLDNEGDLDLLSAKQRATYEKFLKPLLDAAAR' A
#
# COMPACT_ATOMS: atom_id res chain seq x y z
N MET A 1 13.40 -5.32 -6.80
CA MET A 1 13.07 -5.70 -5.40
C MET A 1 11.71 -6.34 -5.44
N GLU A 2 11.58 -7.55 -4.92
CA GLU A 2 10.31 -8.25 -4.86
C GLU A 2 9.48 -7.74 -3.68
N LEU A 3 8.20 -7.43 -3.91
CA LEU A 3 7.29 -6.95 -2.88
C LEU A 3 6.97 -8.08 -1.90
N ASN A 4 7.09 -7.85 -0.59
CA ASN A 4 6.73 -8.87 0.39
C ASN A 4 5.19 -8.99 0.52
N MET A 5 4.62 -9.97 -0.17
CA MET A 5 3.18 -10.21 -0.24
C MET A 5 2.55 -10.57 1.11
N ARG A 6 3.32 -11.18 2.02
CA ARG A 6 2.83 -11.49 3.38
C ARG A 6 2.67 -10.23 4.19
N LEU A 7 3.64 -9.31 4.12
CA LEU A 7 3.56 -8.01 4.78
C LEU A 7 2.43 -7.17 4.20
N LEU A 8 2.28 -7.16 2.87
CA LEU A 8 1.17 -6.45 2.21
C LEU A 8 -0.20 -6.98 2.67
N LYS A 9 -0.39 -8.30 2.65
CA LYS A 9 -1.63 -8.92 3.15
C LYS A 9 -1.88 -8.61 4.61
N SER A 10 -0.85 -8.62 5.45
CA SER A 10 -0.98 -8.29 6.88
C SER A 10 -1.34 -6.82 7.09
N LEU A 11 -0.72 -5.90 6.35
CA LEU A 11 -1.00 -4.47 6.40
C LEU A 11 -2.48 -4.21 6.08
N LEU A 12 -2.97 -4.75 4.96
CA LEU A 12 -4.34 -4.50 4.49
C LEU A 12 -5.42 -5.16 5.36
N SER A 13 -5.12 -6.28 6.04
CA SER A 13 -6.11 -7.01 6.83
C SER A 13 -6.13 -6.65 8.32
N LYS A 14 -5.03 -6.11 8.86
CA LYS A 14 -4.89 -5.93 10.32
C LYS A 14 -4.50 -4.52 10.75
N ARG A 15 -4.04 -3.67 9.84
CA ARG A 15 -3.41 -2.36 10.15
C ARG A 15 -4.07 -1.24 9.34
N GLY A 16 -5.40 -1.30 9.23
CA GLY A 16 -6.18 -0.29 8.51
C GLY A 16 -6.12 1.09 9.16
N ASP A 17 -6.05 1.13 10.48
CA ASP A 17 -5.81 2.31 11.31
C ASP A 17 -4.50 3.02 10.97
N GLU A 18 -3.42 2.28 10.71
CA GLU A 18 -2.15 2.87 10.28
C GLU A 18 -2.24 3.48 8.87
N ILE A 19 -3.03 2.87 7.99
CA ILE A 19 -3.31 3.45 6.66
C ILE A 19 -4.14 4.73 6.80
N GLU A 20 -5.14 4.75 7.69
CA GLU A 20 -5.95 5.93 7.98
C GLU A 20 -5.10 7.08 8.52
N ALA A 21 -4.24 6.79 9.51
CA ALA A 21 -3.31 7.76 10.07
C ALA A 21 -2.33 8.29 9.00
N ALA A 22 -1.82 7.42 8.12
CA ALA A 22 -0.88 7.82 7.07
C ALA A 22 -1.49 8.77 6.04
N VAL A 23 -2.81 8.73 5.81
CA VAL A 23 -3.49 9.60 4.83
C VAL A 23 -4.10 10.86 5.43
N GLU A 24 -4.16 10.97 6.76
CA GLU A 24 -4.77 12.10 7.45
C GLU A 24 -4.16 13.44 7.00
N GLY A 25 -5.02 14.42 6.68
CA GLY A 25 -4.58 15.75 6.23
C GLY A 25 -3.95 15.81 4.83
N THR A 26 -3.81 14.69 4.12
CA THR A 26 -3.15 14.66 2.79
C THR A 26 -4.11 14.84 1.61
N GLY A 27 -5.42 14.80 1.85
CA GLY A 27 -6.47 14.78 0.82
C GLY A 27 -6.65 13.42 0.11
N TYR A 28 -5.86 12.41 0.46
CA TYR A 28 -6.07 11.03 0.00
C TYR A 28 -7.07 10.31 0.90
N LEU A 29 -7.77 9.33 0.34
CA LEU A 29 -8.67 8.46 1.10
C LEU A 29 -7.97 7.15 1.40
N ALA A 30 -8.15 6.63 2.62
CA ALA A 30 -7.57 5.33 3.02
C ALA A 30 -7.98 4.21 2.05
N LYS A 31 -9.25 4.23 1.60
CA LYS A 31 -9.75 3.28 0.58
C LYS A 31 -8.98 3.29 -0.74
N THR A 32 -8.39 4.43 -1.13
CA THR A 32 -7.56 4.53 -2.33
C THR A 32 -6.24 3.80 -2.13
N VAL A 33 -5.61 3.98 -0.95
CA VAL A 33 -4.37 3.26 -0.59
C VAL A 33 -4.63 1.76 -0.48
N ILE A 34 -5.71 1.38 0.20
CA ILE A 34 -6.15 -0.02 0.31
C ILE A 34 -6.40 -0.62 -1.07
N GLY A 35 -7.09 0.09 -1.96
CA GLY A 35 -7.36 -0.38 -3.32
C GLY A 35 -6.10 -0.63 -4.13
N VAL A 36 -5.07 0.20 -4.00
CA VAL A 36 -3.76 -0.05 -4.65
C VAL A 36 -3.09 -1.29 -4.06
N GLY A 37 -3.15 -1.47 -2.74
CA GLY A 37 -2.61 -2.65 -2.09
C GLY A 37 -3.32 -3.93 -2.52
N THR A 38 -4.65 -3.92 -2.60
CA THR A 38 -5.44 -5.06 -3.10
C THR A 38 -5.11 -5.37 -4.54
N PHE A 39 -5.01 -4.35 -5.40
CA PHE A 39 -4.61 -4.54 -6.80
C PHE A 39 -3.24 -5.24 -6.89
N LEU A 40 -2.27 -4.84 -6.07
CA LEU A 40 -0.98 -5.52 -6.02
C LEU A 40 -1.10 -6.98 -5.54
N LEU A 41 -1.95 -7.27 -4.55
CA LEU A 41 -2.20 -8.65 -4.12
C LEU A 41 -2.76 -9.52 -5.26
N ASP A 42 -3.71 -8.97 -6.01
CA ASP A 42 -4.36 -9.68 -7.13
C ASP A 42 -3.42 -9.90 -8.32
N ASN A 43 -2.34 -9.12 -8.40
CA ASN A 43 -1.36 -9.16 -9.50
C ASN A 43 0.04 -9.58 -9.00
N GLU A 44 0.10 -10.45 -7.99
CA GLU A 44 1.35 -11.07 -7.50
C GLU A 44 2.45 -10.07 -7.07
N GLY A 45 2.06 -8.84 -6.75
CA GLY A 45 2.96 -7.77 -6.33
C GLY A 45 3.67 -7.06 -7.48
N ASP A 46 3.24 -7.25 -8.72
CA ASP A 46 3.85 -6.61 -9.88
C ASP A 46 3.59 -5.09 -9.89
N LEU A 47 4.67 -4.34 -9.63
CA LEU A 47 4.64 -2.88 -9.57
C LEU A 47 4.60 -2.23 -10.95
N ASP A 48 4.95 -2.95 -12.02
CA ASP A 48 4.99 -2.42 -13.38
C ASP A 48 3.58 -2.38 -14.02
N LEU A 49 2.62 -3.09 -13.42
CA LEU A 49 1.19 -3.00 -13.75
C LEU A 49 0.48 -1.78 -13.13
N LEU A 50 1.15 -1.04 -12.24
CA LEU A 50 0.58 0.16 -11.66
C LEU A 50 0.57 1.31 -12.68
N SER A 51 -0.59 1.94 -12.84
CA SER A 51 -0.65 3.26 -13.49
C SER A 51 0.17 4.29 -12.70
N ALA A 52 0.55 5.40 -13.35
CA ALA A 52 1.32 6.47 -12.70
C ALA A 52 0.69 6.98 -11.40
N LYS A 53 -0.65 7.07 -11.33
CA LYS A 53 -1.37 7.50 -10.12
C LYS A 53 -1.33 6.45 -9.01
N GLN A 54 -1.47 5.17 -9.34
CA GLN A 54 -1.35 4.08 -8.37
C GLN A 54 0.09 3.97 -7.86
N ARG A 55 1.08 4.12 -8.74
CA ARG A 55 2.50 4.14 -8.40
C ARG A 55 2.82 5.26 -7.39
N ALA A 56 2.33 6.48 -7.64
CA ALA A 56 2.50 7.59 -6.70
C ALA A 56 1.84 7.30 -5.34
N THR A 57 0.68 6.63 -5.32
CA THR A 57 0.01 6.22 -4.07
C THR A 57 0.82 5.15 -3.33
N TYR A 58 1.37 4.17 -4.07
CA TYR A 58 2.24 3.13 -3.52
C TYR A 58 3.50 3.74 -2.89
N GLU A 59 4.22 4.59 -3.63
CA GLU A 59 5.47 5.19 -3.17
C GLU A 59 5.26 6.12 -1.97
N LYS A 60 4.16 6.87 -1.96
CA LYS A 60 3.86 7.83 -0.89
C LYS A 60 3.39 7.18 0.41
N PHE A 61 2.60 6.10 0.33
CA PHE A 61 1.92 5.54 1.51
C PHE A 61 2.25 4.07 1.77
N LEU A 62 2.02 3.18 0.80
CA LEU A 62 2.19 1.74 1.02
C LEU A 62 3.65 1.38 1.28
N LYS A 63 4.58 1.89 0.47
CA LYS A 63 6.00 1.55 0.60
C LYS A 63 6.55 1.93 1.98
N PRO A 64 6.36 3.16 2.52
CA PRO A 64 6.78 3.49 3.88
C PRO A 64 6.18 2.58 4.96
N LEU A 65 4.89 2.24 4.86
CA LEU A 65 4.21 1.37 5.83
C LEU A 65 4.77 -0.07 5.80
N LEU A 66 5.08 -0.59 4.61
CA LEU A 66 5.69 -1.90 4.43
C LEU A 66 7.14 -1.93 4.91
N ASP A 67 7.92 -0.90 4.62
CA ASP A 67 9.31 -0.78 5.07
C ASP A 67 9.38 -0.68 6.61
N ALA A 68 8.42 0.01 7.24
CA ALA A 68 8.30 0.06 8.70
C ALA A 68 7.91 -1.29 9.31
N ALA A 69 7.12 -2.10 8.58
CA ALA A 69 6.70 -3.44 9.00
C ALA A 69 7.81 -4.49 8.92
N ALA A 70 8.80 -4.26 8.06
CA ALA A 70 9.89 -5.19 7.78
C ALA A 70 11.07 -5.05 8.76
N ARG A 71 11.04 -4.02 9.62
CA ARG A 71 12.01 -3.79 10.70
C ARG A 71 11.54 -4.44 11.98
#